data_AF-A0A1I3H878-F1
#
_entry.id   AF-A0A1I3H878-F1
#
_cell.length_a   1.000
_cell.length_b   1.000
_cell.length_c   1.000
_cell.angle_alpha   90.00
_cell.angle_beta   90.00
_cell.angle_gamma   90.00
#
_symmetry.space_group_name_H-M   'P 1'
#
loop_
_entity.id
_entity.type
_entity.pdbx_description
1 polymer ?
#
loop_
_entity_poly.entity_id
_entity_poly.type
_entity_poly.pdbx_seq_one_letter_code
_entity_poly.pdbx_strand_id
1 'polypeptide(L)'
;MKDRFGHSVEIGDVVRVVSVCQGFLDCLPDDERIHIAGMLNYEYPIDDFPESGKASVSISWEVEEGITGHGGLYLLPDEFELVRKEKTNELHLRT
;
A
#
# COMPACT_ATOMS: atom_id res chain seq x y z
N MET A 1 11.96 7.12 -1.21
CA MET A 1 11.54 6.26 -0.08
C MET A 1 12.28 4.93 -0.18
N LYS A 2 12.37 4.13 0.89
CA LYS A 2 12.97 2.78 0.87
C LYS A 2 12.08 1.77 1.59
N ASP A 3 12.15 0.50 1.17
CA ASP A 3 11.52 -0.63 1.86
C ASP A 3 12.36 -1.15 3.05
N ARG A 4 11.90 -2.22 3.70
CA ARG A 4 12.54 -2.81 4.89
C ARG A 4 13.94 -3.36 4.65
N PHE A 5 14.31 -3.63 3.39
CA PHE A 5 15.62 -4.13 2.99
C PHE A 5 16.51 -3.02 2.41
N GLY A 6 16.00 -1.78 2.37
CA GLY A 6 16.71 -0.63 1.86
C GLY A 6 16.60 -0.44 0.34
N HIS A 7 15.72 -1.19 -0.34
CA HIS A 7 15.45 -0.99 -1.76
C HIS A 7 14.67 0.31 -1.98
N SER A 8 15.10 1.11 -2.95
CA SER A 8 14.40 2.34 -3.32
C SER A 8 13.04 2.01 -3.96
N VAL A 9 12.00 2.67 -3.47
CA VAL A 9 10.63 2.55 -4.01
C VAL A 9 10.11 3.88 -4.52
N GLU A 10 9.21 3.80 -5.50
CA GLU A 10 8.59 4.89 -6.24
C GLU A 10 7.07 4.70 -6.29
N ILE A 11 6.32 5.77 -6.58
CA ILE A 11 4.88 5.68 -6.81
C ILE A 11 4.63 4.71 -7.97
N GLY A 12 3.60 3.87 -7.85
CA GLY A 12 3.29 2.81 -8.81
C GLY A 12 4.01 1.48 -8.56
N ASP A 13 5.09 1.46 -7.79
CA ASP A 13 5.74 0.21 -7.39
C ASP A 13 4.78 -0.65 -6.58
N VAL A 14 4.82 -1.97 -6.80
CA VAL A 14 4.04 -2.93 -6.04
C VAL A 14 4.84 -3.43 -4.85
N VAL A 15 4.28 -3.22 -3.67
CA VAL A 15 4.85 -3.62 -2.39
C VAL A 15 3.95 -4.63 -1.70
N ARG A 16 4.54 -5.48 -0.86
CA ARG A 16 3.81 -6.39 0.02
C ARG A 16 3.83 -5.85 1.43
N VAL A 17 2.66 -5.75 2.04
CA VAL A 17 2.52 -5.37 3.46
C VAL A 17 2.98 -6.54 4.32
N VAL A 18 3.98 -6.33 5.16
CA VAL A 18 4.56 -7.40 6.02
C VAL A 18 4.23 -7.20 7.50
N SER A 19 3.82 -6.00 7.88
CA SER A 19 3.39 -5.66 9.23
C SER A 19 2.34 -4.55 9.15
N VAL A 20 1.42 -4.57 10.11
CA VAL A 20 0.46 -3.49 10.35
C VAL A 20 0.48 -3.21 11.84
N CYS A 21 0.62 -1.94 12.23
CA CYS A 21 0.59 -1.55 13.64
C CYS A 21 -0.70 -2.04 14.34
N GLN A 22 -0.57 -2.92 15.33
CA GLN A 22 -1.72 -3.45 16.07
C GLN A 22 -2.52 -2.35 16.76
N GLY A 23 -1.85 -1.35 17.34
CA GLY A 23 -2.53 -0.22 17.97
C GLY A 23 -3.37 0.60 16.99
N PHE A 24 -2.99 0.63 15.71
CA PHE A 24 -3.81 1.22 14.65
C PHE A 24 -5.04 0.35 14.36
N LEU A 25 -4.87 -0.96 14.21
CA LEU A 25 -5.98 -1.90 14.00
C LEU A 25 -7.00 -1.86 15.14
N ASP A 26 -6.54 -1.73 16.38
CA ASP A 26 -7.41 -1.66 17.57
C ASP A 26 -8.25 -0.37 17.61
N CYS A 27 -7.84 0.68 16.90
CA CYS A 27 -8.60 1.93 16.78
C CYS A 27 -9.65 1.90 15.67
N LEU A 28 -9.61 0.90 14.77
CA LEU A 28 -10.55 0.80 13.66
C LEU A 28 -11.89 0.19 14.10
N PRO A 29 -13.01 0.64 13.49
CA PRO A 29 -14.28 -0.06 13.55
C PRO A 29 -14.14 -1.53 13.10
N ASP A 30 -14.96 -2.44 13.64
CA ASP A 30 -14.82 -3.87 13.34
C ASP A 30 -15.04 -4.19 11.86
N ASP A 31 -15.93 -3.45 11.19
CA ASP A 31 -16.24 -3.56 9.77
C ASP A 31 -15.08 -3.09 8.88
N GLU A 32 -14.29 -2.11 9.29
CA GLU A 32 -13.09 -1.69 8.57
C GLU A 32 -11.87 -2.55 8.93
N ARG A 33 -11.75 -2.94 10.20
CA ARG A 33 -10.59 -3.66 10.75
C ARG A 33 -10.33 -4.94 9.99
N ILE A 34 -11.37 -5.69 9.60
CA ILE A 34 -11.21 -6.94 8.85
C ILE A 34 -10.56 -6.72 7.48
N HIS A 35 -10.91 -5.63 6.79
CA HIS A 35 -10.37 -5.31 5.48
C HIS A 35 -8.94 -4.81 5.58
N ILE A 36 -8.65 -3.94 6.55
CA ILE A 36 -7.30 -3.41 6.77
C ILE A 36 -6.35 -4.50 7.28
N ALA A 37 -6.79 -5.35 8.22
CA ALA A 37 -6.00 -6.51 8.65
C ALA A 37 -5.78 -7.51 7.50
N GLY A 38 -6.76 -7.63 6.60
CA GLY A 38 -6.67 -8.43 5.38
C GLY A 38 -5.62 -7.96 4.39
N MET A 39 -5.09 -6.73 4.52
CA MET A 39 -3.98 -6.25 3.69
C MET A 39 -2.65 -6.94 4.02
N LEU A 40 -2.53 -7.55 5.20
CA LEU A 40 -1.30 -8.20 5.64
C LEU A 40 -0.93 -9.37 4.72
N ASN A 41 0.31 -9.38 4.25
CA ASN A 41 0.89 -10.30 3.26
C ASN A 41 0.32 -10.18 1.84
N TYR A 42 -0.50 -9.16 1.56
CA TYR A 42 -0.98 -8.87 0.21
C TYR A 42 -0.18 -7.74 -0.45
N GLU A 43 -0.32 -7.69 -1.78
CA GLU A 43 0.42 -6.80 -2.67
C GLU A 43 -0.44 -5.61 -3.10
N TYR A 44 0.11 -4.41 -2.98
CA TYR A 44 -0.57 -3.16 -3.34
C TYR A 44 0.40 -2.21 -4.05
N PRO A 45 -0.08 -1.44 -5.05
CA PRO A 45 0.71 -0.35 -5.60
C PRO A 45 0.86 0.78 -4.58
N ILE A 46 2.01 1.44 -4.58
CA ILE A 46 2.20 2.69 -3.86
C ILE A 46 1.42 3.79 -4.57
N ASP A 47 0.50 4.44 -3.85
CA ASP A 47 -0.31 5.55 -4.37
C ASP A 47 0.43 6.89 -4.23
N ASP A 48 1.09 7.10 -3.09
CA ASP A 48 1.74 8.38 -2.75
C ASP A 48 2.78 8.23 -1.61
N PHE A 49 3.54 9.31 -1.36
CA PHE A 49 4.42 9.48 -0.20
C PHE A 49 3.93 10.67 0.66
N PRO A 50 2.90 10.46 1.49
CA PRO A 50 2.19 11.56 2.16
C PRO A 50 3.07 12.32 3.16
N GLU A 51 4.05 11.64 3.75
CA GLU A 51 4.99 12.20 4.71
C GLU A 51 6.38 11.61 4.49
N SER A 52 7.40 12.30 5.02
CA SER A 52 8.77 11.80 4.97
C SER A 52 8.87 10.43 5.63
N GLY A 53 9.31 9.43 4.86
CA GLY A 53 9.46 8.07 5.36
C GLY A 53 8.18 7.25 5.42
N LYS A 54 7.08 7.67 4.79
CA LYS A 54 5.86 6.87 4.68
C LYS A 54 5.47 6.65 3.22
N ALA A 55 4.96 5.46 2.92
CA ALA A 55 4.31 5.13 1.65
C ALA A 55 2.82 4.89 1.89
N SER A 56 1.96 5.36 0.98
CA SER A 56 0.52 5.09 1.01
C SER A 56 0.17 3.94 0.09
N VAL A 57 -0.70 3.05 0.57
CA VAL A 57 -1.35 2.02 -0.25
C VAL A 57 -2.85 2.01 0.04
N SER A 58 -3.65 1.75 -0.98
CA SER A 58 -5.11 1.75 -0.88
C SER A 58 -5.71 0.38 -1.17
N ILE A 59 -6.84 0.11 -0.53
CA ILE A 59 -7.70 -1.05 -0.81
C ILE A 59 -9.13 -0.54 -1.03
N SER A 60 -9.87 -1.26 -1.86
CA SER A 60 -11.31 -1.06 -2.03
C SER A 60 -12.01 -2.42 -1.95
N TRP A 61 -13.20 -2.44 -1.35
CA TRP A 61 -13.97 -3.66 -1.17
C TRP A 61 -15.46 -3.40 -1.43
N GLU A 62 -16.19 -4.42 -1.85
CA GLU A 62 -17.64 -4.33 -2.01
C GLU A 62 -18.32 -4.46 -0.65
N VAL A 63 -19.21 -3.51 -0.34
CA VAL A 63 -20.02 -3.54 0.89
C VAL A 63 -21.41 -4.08 0.56
N GLU A 64 -22.01 -3.55 -0.50
CA GLU A 64 -23.29 -3.97 -1.06
C GLU A 64 -23.25 -3.75 -2.59
N GLU A 65 -24.27 -4.24 -3.30
CA GLU A 65 -24.36 -4.07 -4.76
C GLU A 65 -24.28 -2.57 -5.14
N GLY A 66 -23.19 -2.21 -5.82
CA GLY A 66 -22.92 -0.82 -6.24
C GLY A 66 -22.36 0.10 -5.14
N ILE A 67 -22.09 -0.41 -3.93
CA ILE A 67 -21.48 0.35 -2.83
C ILE A 67 -20.08 -0.19 -2.55
N THR A 68 -19.08 0.67 -2.68
CA THR A 68 -17.67 0.35 -2.45
C THR A 68 -17.16 1.05 -1.19
N GLY A 69 -16.56 0.28 -0.29
CA GLY A 69 -15.75 0.78 0.80
C GLY A 69 -14.34 1.05 0.33
N HIS A 70 -13.72 2.10 0.87
CA HIS A 70 -12.35 2.49 0.56
C HIS A 70 -11.55 2.64 1.84
N GLY A 71 -10.31 2.18 1.81
CA GLY A 71 -9.39 2.30 2.93
C GLY A 71 -7.95 2.28 2.45
N GLY A 72 -7.02 2.37 3.40
CA GLY A 72 -5.61 2.36 3.07
C GLY A 72 -4.72 2.38 4.30
N LEU A 73 -3.43 2.27 4.05
CA LEU A 73 -2.39 2.25 5.06
C LEU A 73 -1.30 3.25 4.70
N TYR A 74 -0.77 3.92 5.73
CA TYR A 74 0.50 4.61 5.66
C TYR A 74 1.57 3.73 6.30
N LEU A 75 2.47 3.23 5.46
CA LEU A 75 3.45 2.22 5.81
C LEU A 75 4.81 2.87 6.06
N LEU A 76 5.41 2.54 7.21
CA LEU A 76 6.82 2.79 7.51
C LEU A 76 7.71 1.82 6.70
N PRO A 77 9.01 2.13 6.50
CA PRO A 77 9.90 1.28 5.71
C PRO A 77 9.91 -0.18 6.18
N ASP A 78 9.84 -0.45 7.48
CA ASP A 78 9.85 -1.79 8.05
C ASP A 78 8.54 -2.57 7.88
N GLU A 79 7.47 -1.91 7.47
CA GLU A 79 6.12 -2.48 7.33
C GLU A 79 5.82 -3.01 5.92
N PHE A 80 6.73 -2.84 4.96
CA PHE A 80 6.58 -3.38 3.61
C PHE A 80 7.88 -3.81 2.95
N GLU A 81 7.75 -4.62 1.89
CA GLU A 81 8.85 -4.98 1.01
C GLU A 81 8.48 -4.79 -0.46
N LEU A 82 9.44 -4.34 -1.25
CA LEU A 82 9.27 -4.19 -2.70
C LEU A 82 9.11 -5.57 -3.35
N VAL A 83 8.03 -5.76 -4.11
CA VAL A 83 7.78 -6.98 -4.89
C VAL A 83 8.08 -6.77 -6.35
N ARG A 84 7.60 -5.67 -6.94
CA ARG A 84 7.75 -5.39 -8.36
C ARG A 84 7.85 -3.89 -8.61
N LYS A 85 8.82 -3.51 -9.42
CA LYS A 85 8.91 -2.15 -9.95
C LYS A 85 7.78 -1.83 -10.92
N GLU A 86 7.23 -0.63 -10.86
CA GLU A 86 6.40 -0.13 -11.95
C GLU A 86 7.25 -0.16 -13.23
N LYS A 87 6.72 -0.75 -14.29
CA LYS A 87 7.40 -0.65 -15.58
C LYS A 87 7.23 0.78 -16.06
N THR A 88 8.28 1.59 -15.96
CA THR A 88 8.36 2.82 -16.75
C THR A 88 8.19 2.42 -18.21
N ASN A 89 7.02 2.69 -18.79
CA ASN A 89 6.79 2.51 -20.20
C ASN A 89 7.58 3.64 -20.88
N GLU A 90 8.85 3.42 -21.18
CA GLU A 90 9.66 4.29 -22.03
C GLU A 90 9.08 4.23 -23.46
N LEU A 91 7.94 4.88 -23.65
CA LEU A 91 7.38 5.18 -24.96
C LEU A 91 8.33 6.16 -25.66
N HIS A 92 9.29 5.60 -26.38
CA HIS A 92 9.81 6.07 -27.67
C HIS A 92 9.74 7.60 -27.88
N LEU A 93 10.69 8.34 -27.31
CA LEU A 93 11.12 9.60 -27.93
C LEU A 93 12.11 9.27 -29.06
N ARG A 94 11.55 8.79 -30.18
CA ARG A 94 12.21 8.85 -31.49
C ARG A 94 11.26 9.57 -32.44
N THR A 95 11.44 10.87 -32.57
CA THR A 95 11.16 11.67 -33.77
C THR A 95 11.98 12.93 -33.70
#